data_AF-A0A9D8PIC7-F1
#
_entry.id   AF-A0A9D8PIC7-F1
#
_cell.length_a   1.000
_cell.length_b   1.000
_cell.length_c   1.000
_cell.angle_alpha   90.00
_cell.angle_beta   90.00
_cell.angle_gamma   90.00
#
_symmetry.space_group_name_H-M   'P 1'
#
loop_
_entity.id
_entity.type
_entity.pdbx_description
1 polymer ?
#
loop_
_entity_poly.entity_id
_entity_poly.type
_entity_poly.pdbx_seq_one_letter_code
_entity_poly.pdbx_strand_id
1 'polypeptide(L)'
;MDDVDRKQMRTLRQKSLTENLAEDFLQRLRDFSPEVEPIRVLRARAYKVLHANLLVRAATLGKSGRYFFGLNYIHAEEVANLDNPFFVFICGSLDQSVIIPAQVLIDCLPSISHDRNGEYKININPDLMLILNGRNNRLDCSEYANAWQLLSSPPKELREKTTAEESYHSVLQGRLLEIGNIRGFRTFSPNKSKRFNGKPLADLATLDTCPPLQFSNHDLLRQIDVLWFREKGQNFIPECAFEVELSTGTWSGVGRLATLLDYANARLYVISDDAQKYDKVIGTFSDYLSRYKHVPTYLIGDLYAAERGLRELRAEIGL
;
A
#
# COMPACT_ATOMS: atom_id res chain seq x y z
N MET A 1 -40.04 -6.37 -26.79
CA MET A 1 -39.36 -5.16 -26.26
C MET A 1 -38.56 -5.68 -25.09
N ASP A 2 -37.35 -6.12 -25.44
CA ASP A 2 -36.73 -7.26 -24.78
C ASP A 2 -35.79 -6.79 -23.67
N ASP A 3 -35.68 -7.62 -22.65
CA ASP A 3 -34.86 -7.44 -21.43
C ASP A 3 -33.35 -7.30 -21.73
N VAL A 4 -32.97 -7.50 -23.00
CA VAL A 4 -31.62 -7.30 -23.54
C VAL A 4 -31.30 -5.81 -23.73
N ASP A 5 -32.28 -4.97 -24.11
CA ASP A 5 -32.07 -3.51 -24.26
C ASP A 5 -31.95 -2.79 -22.90
N ARG A 6 -32.51 -3.37 -21.82
CA ARG A 6 -32.37 -2.83 -20.46
C ARG A 6 -30.97 -3.03 -19.86
N LYS A 7 -30.20 -4.01 -20.34
CA LYS A 7 -28.80 -4.23 -19.92
C LYS A 7 -27.80 -3.34 -20.67
N GLN A 8 -28.14 -2.85 -21.86
CA GLN A 8 -27.30 -1.95 -22.66
C GLN A 8 -27.46 -0.46 -22.29
N MET A 9 -28.52 -0.09 -21.56
CA MET A 9 -28.67 1.22 -20.92
C MET A 9 -28.11 1.26 -19.48
N ARG A 10 -26.90 0.74 -19.26
CA ARG A 10 -26.10 1.20 -18.11
C ARG A 10 -25.77 2.66 -18.37
N THR A 11 -26.44 3.54 -17.65
CA THR A 11 -26.27 5.00 -17.67
C THR A 11 -24.78 5.36 -17.78
N LEU A 12 -24.37 5.90 -18.94
CA LEU A 12 -23.09 6.57 -19.11
C LEU A 12 -23.07 7.76 -18.14
N ARG A 13 -22.55 7.54 -16.92
CA ARG A 13 -22.37 8.60 -15.95
C ARG A 13 -21.48 9.66 -16.59
N GLN A 14 -21.97 10.89 -16.69
CA GLN A 14 -21.18 12.01 -17.14
C GLN A 14 -19.99 12.18 -16.18
N LYS A 15 -18.78 12.09 -16.73
CA LYS A 15 -17.54 12.25 -15.96
C LYS A 15 -17.45 13.67 -15.42
N SER A 16 -16.98 13.78 -14.19
CA SER A 16 -16.65 15.06 -13.57
C SER A 16 -15.47 15.73 -14.29
N LEU A 17 -15.34 17.05 -14.11
CA LEU A 17 -14.22 17.81 -14.66
C LEU A 17 -12.86 17.25 -14.23
N THR A 18 -12.72 16.82 -12.98
CA THR A 18 -11.47 16.24 -12.46
C THR A 18 -11.20 14.84 -13.00
N GLU A 19 -12.24 14.05 -13.27
CA GLU A 19 -12.08 12.76 -13.96
C GLU A 19 -11.58 12.95 -15.39
N ASN A 20 -12.14 13.91 -16.14
CA ASN A 20 -11.67 14.26 -17.48
C ASN A 20 -10.22 14.75 -17.46
N LEU A 21 -9.87 15.69 -16.56
CA LEU A 21 -8.49 16.18 -16.42
C LEU A 21 -7.49 15.05 -16.16
N ALA A 22 -7.85 14.09 -15.30
CA ALA A 22 -6.99 12.95 -15.03
C ALA A 22 -6.85 12.02 -16.24
N GLU A 23 -7.91 11.83 -17.04
CA GLU A 23 -7.84 11.04 -18.28
C GLU A 23 -7.02 11.73 -19.37
N ASP A 24 -7.21 13.03 -19.56
CA ASP A 24 -6.46 13.81 -20.54
C ASP A 24 -4.97 13.86 -20.15
N PHE A 25 -4.65 13.92 -18.86
CA PHE A 25 -3.28 13.81 -18.35
C PHE A 25 -2.67 12.44 -18.66
N LEU A 26 -3.43 11.35 -18.47
CA LEU A 26 -2.97 10.00 -18.84
C LEU A 26 -2.78 9.86 -20.35
N GLN A 27 -3.57 10.55 -21.17
CA GLN A 27 -3.36 10.58 -22.61
C GLN A 27 -2.06 11.31 -22.97
N ARG A 28 -1.82 12.48 -22.36
CA ARG A 28 -0.56 13.22 -22.52
C ARG A 28 0.66 12.42 -22.05
N LEU A 29 0.51 11.65 -20.97
CA LEU A 29 1.52 10.68 -20.53
C LEU A 29 1.81 9.61 -21.59
N ARG A 30 0.79 9.09 -22.27
CA ARG A 30 0.96 8.09 -23.34
C ARG A 30 1.65 8.66 -24.57
N ASP A 31 1.42 9.95 -24.85
CA ASP A 31 2.14 10.64 -25.93
C ASP A 31 3.63 10.81 -25.59
N PHE A 32 3.97 10.93 -24.29
CA PHE A 32 5.35 10.96 -23.78
C PHE A 32 6.00 9.57 -23.72
N SER A 33 5.25 8.56 -23.27
CA SER A 33 5.68 7.17 -23.18
C SER A 33 4.47 6.25 -23.43
N PRO A 34 4.43 5.49 -24.53
CA PRO A 34 3.26 4.67 -24.87
C PRO A 34 2.88 3.63 -23.80
N GLU A 35 3.86 3.20 -23.00
CA GLU A 35 3.70 2.21 -21.93
C GLU A 35 3.28 2.86 -20.60
N VAL A 36 1.98 3.19 -20.50
CA VAL A 36 1.33 3.64 -19.25
C VAL A 36 0.41 2.55 -18.75
N GLU A 37 0.77 1.92 -17.63
CA GLU A 37 0.04 0.78 -17.07
C GLU A 37 -0.57 1.13 -15.71
N PRO A 38 -1.86 0.81 -15.46
CA PRO A 38 -2.43 0.95 -14.12
C PRO A 38 -1.81 -0.08 -13.15
N ILE A 39 -1.47 0.36 -11.93
CA ILE A 39 -0.97 -0.52 -10.86
C ILE A 39 -2.16 -1.18 -10.17
N ARG A 40 -2.54 -2.37 -10.63
CA ARG A 40 -3.81 -3.01 -10.26
C ARG A 40 -3.87 -3.56 -8.85
N VAL A 41 -2.72 -3.85 -8.24
CA VAL A 41 -2.65 -4.29 -6.84
C VAL A 41 -2.98 -3.18 -5.85
N LEU A 42 -2.94 -1.92 -6.28
CA LEU A 42 -3.33 -0.78 -5.46
C LEU A 42 -4.76 -0.35 -5.78
N ARG A 43 -5.50 0.05 -4.75
CA ARG A 43 -6.84 0.64 -4.90
C ARG A 43 -6.79 2.10 -5.36
N ALA A 44 -5.66 2.77 -5.15
CA ALA A 44 -5.44 4.13 -5.61
C ALA A 44 -5.35 4.20 -7.14
N ARG A 45 -5.68 5.37 -7.71
CA ARG A 45 -5.41 5.69 -9.13
C ARG A 45 -3.91 5.88 -9.36
N ALA A 46 -3.19 4.77 -9.36
CA ALA A 46 -1.75 4.72 -9.51
C ALA A 46 -1.36 4.07 -10.85
N TYR A 47 -0.28 4.55 -11.45
CA TYR A 47 0.16 4.17 -12.79
C TYR A 47 1.67 4.03 -12.83
N LYS A 48 2.14 3.03 -13.55
CA LYS A 48 3.56 2.86 -13.89
C LYS A 48 3.82 3.48 -15.26
N VAL A 49 4.87 4.28 -15.36
CA VAL A 49 5.36 4.89 -16.59
C VAL A 49 6.87 4.85 -16.59
N LEU A 50 7.49 4.22 -17.58
CA LEU A 50 8.94 4.00 -17.63
C LEU A 50 9.47 3.32 -16.35
N HIS A 51 10.15 4.09 -15.49
CA HIS A 51 10.68 3.65 -14.20
C HIS A 51 9.95 4.28 -13.02
N ALA A 52 8.94 5.11 -13.24
CA ALA A 52 8.23 5.84 -12.21
C ALA A 52 6.89 5.19 -11.87
N ASN A 53 6.52 5.22 -10.58
CA ASN A 53 5.20 4.84 -10.11
C ASN A 53 4.46 6.10 -9.61
N LEU A 54 3.36 6.45 -10.26
CA LEU A 54 2.68 7.74 -10.12
C LEU A 54 1.33 7.56 -9.44
N LEU A 55 1.02 8.35 -8.41
CA LEU A 55 -0.36 8.54 -7.96
C LEU A 55 -0.92 9.85 -8.52
N VAL A 56 -1.98 9.76 -9.31
CA VAL A 56 -2.57 10.93 -10.00
C VAL A 56 -3.78 11.46 -9.24
N ARG A 57 -3.81 12.77 -9.02
CA ARG A 57 -4.95 13.52 -8.48
C ARG A 57 -5.18 14.78 -9.31
N ALA A 58 -6.44 15.14 -9.48
CA ALA A 58 -6.87 16.32 -10.21
C ALA A 58 -7.84 17.14 -9.36
N ALA A 59 -7.72 18.46 -9.43
CA ALA A 59 -8.59 19.39 -8.75
C ALA A 59 -8.87 20.60 -9.63
N THR A 60 -10.03 21.22 -9.46
CA THR A 60 -10.33 22.54 -10.01
C THR A 60 -10.05 23.61 -8.96
N LEU A 61 -9.96 24.87 -9.40
CA LEU A 61 -9.73 25.99 -8.47
C LEU A 61 -10.94 26.15 -7.54
N GLY A 62 -10.71 25.98 -6.24
CA GLY A 62 -11.73 26.13 -5.22
C GLY A 62 -12.04 27.60 -4.90
N LYS A 63 -13.13 27.83 -4.16
CA LYS A 63 -13.54 29.18 -3.69
C LYS A 63 -12.48 29.87 -2.79
N SER A 64 -11.61 29.08 -2.17
CA SER A 64 -10.47 29.57 -1.37
C SER A 64 -9.32 30.12 -2.22
N GLY A 65 -9.43 30.06 -3.56
CA GLY A 65 -8.34 30.40 -4.48
C GLY A 65 -7.21 29.35 -4.48
N ARG A 66 -7.51 28.09 -4.15
CA ARG A 66 -6.54 26.99 -4.07
C ARG A 66 -7.08 25.73 -4.73
N TYR A 67 -6.17 24.89 -5.21
CA TYR A 67 -6.43 23.52 -5.64
C TYR A 67 -6.35 22.60 -4.43
N PHE A 68 -7.43 21.88 -4.15
CA PHE A 68 -7.51 20.95 -3.02
C PHE A 68 -7.46 19.51 -3.50
N PHE A 69 -6.55 18.72 -2.94
CA PHE A 69 -6.45 17.29 -3.19
C PHE A 69 -6.54 16.52 -1.87
N GLY A 70 -7.54 15.66 -1.78
CA GLY A 70 -7.62 14.64 -0.74
C GLY A 70 -6.63 13.51 -1.00
N LEU A 71 -5.75 13.24 -0.03
CA LEU A 71 -4.81 12.14 -0.08
C LEU A 71 -4.93 11.27 1.17
N ASN A 72 -5.63 10.14 1.05
CA ASN A 72 -5.74 9.15 2.12
C ASN A 72 -4.35 8.61 2.54
N TYR A 73 -4.12 8.44 3.85
CA TYR A 73 -2.82 8.03 4.39
C TYR A 73 -2.37 6.64 3.90
N ILE A 74 -3.30 5.69 3.69
CA ILE A 74 -2.99 4.33 3.21
C ILE A 74 -2.43 4.44 1.80
N HIS A 75 -3.14 5.15 0.93
CA HIS A 75 -2.72 5.34 -0.45
C HIS A 75 -1.40 6.11 -0.56
N ALA A 76 -1.18 7.11 0.31
CA ALA A 76 0.09 7.83 0.36
C ALA A 76 1.24 6.91 0.74
N GLU A 77 1.08 6.13 1.81
CA GLU A 77 2.08 5.18 2.30
C GLU A 77 2.37 4.08 1.27
N GLU A 78 1.33 3.50 0.66
CA GLU A 78 1.47 2.45 -0.35
C GLU A 78 2.30 2.94 -1.55
N VAL A 79 1.98 4.12 -2.08
CA VAL A 79 2.72 4.67 -3.22
C VAL A 79 4.13 5.07 -2.82
N ALA A 80 4.33 5.67 -1.64
CA ALA A 80 5.66 6.06 -1.17
C ALA A 80 6.60 4.88 -0.92
N ASN A 81 6.07 3.67 -0.76
CA ASN A 81 6.85 2.44 -0.63
C ASN A 81 7.12 1.72 -1.96
N LEU A 82 6.59 2.22 -3.08
CA LEU A 82 6.96 1.70 -4.40
C LEU A 82 8.35 2.20 -4.80
N ASP A 83 8.99 1.49 -5.72
CA ASP A 83 10.22 1.97 -6.35
C ASP A 83 9.98 3.24 -7.17
N ASN A 84 10.90 4.21 -7.06
CA ASN A 84 10.85 5.49 -7.76
C ASN A 84 9.44 6.14 -7.81
N PRO A 85 8.86 6.46 -6.64
CA PRO A 85 7.47 6.90 -6.54
C PRO A 85 7.31 8.42 -6.70
N PHE A 86 6.18 8.84 -7.28
CA PHE A 86 5.80 10.24 -7.46
C PHE A 86 4.33 10.48 -7.15
N PHE A 87 4.04 11.71 -6.73
CA PHE A 87 2.67 12.25 -6.68
C PHE A 87 2.48 13.25 -7.81
N VAL A 88 1.33 13.17 -8.48
CA VAL A 88 0.93 14.09 -9.54
C VAL A 88 -0.32 14.85 -9.12
N PHE A 89 -0.23 16.16 -9.07
CA PHE A 89 -1.33 17.06 -8.75
C PHE A 89 -1.66 17.96 -9.95
N ILE A 90 -2.74 17.64 -10.66
CA ILE A 90 -3.24 18.42 -11.81
C ILE A 90 -4.10 19.58 -11.27
N CYS A 91 -3.62 20.80 -11.47
CA CYS A 91 -4.15 22.03 -10.92
C CYS A 91 -5.01 22.76 -11.97
N GLY A 92 -6.24 22.31 -12.18
CA GLY A 92 -7.22 22.94 -13.06
C GLY A 92 -6.99 22.73 -14.57
N SER A 93 -5.74 22.56 -15.02
CA SER A 93 -5.39 22.30 -16.42
C SER A 93 -4.17 21.39 -16.56
N LEU A 94 -3.97 20.83 -17.76
CA LEU A 94 -2.79 19.98 -18.05
C LEU A 94 -1.48 20.76 -18.15
N ASP A 95 -1.56 22.07 -18.34
CA ASP A 95 -0.38 22.95 -18.38
C ASP A 95 0.00 23.44 -17.00
N GLN A 96 -0.76 23.06 -15.98
CA GLN A 96 -0.48 23.35 -14.58
C GLN A 96 -0.58 22.05 -13.77
N SER A 97 0.44 21.19 -13.88
CA SER A 97 0.59 20.00 -13.03
C SER A 97 1.83 20.09 -12.17
N VAL A 98 1.79 19.50 -10.97
CA VAL A 98 2.96 19.31 -10.10
C VAL A 98 3.30 17.83 -10.11
N ILE A 99 4.47 17.46 -10.63
CA ILE A 99 5.01 16.10 -10.66
C ILE A 99 6.16 16.05 -9.64
N ILE A 100 5.85 15.65 -8.41
CA ILE A 100 6.77 15.74 -7.28
C ILE A 100 7.24 14.33 -6.84
N PRO A 101 8.55 14.10 -6.60
CA PRO A 101 9.03 12.86 -6.01
C PRO A 101 8.34 12.59 -4.67
N ALA A 102 7.99 11.34 -4.38
CA ALA A 102 7.20 11.03 -3.18
C ALA A 102 7.91 11.48 -1.91
N GLN A 103 9.23 11.28 -1.81
CA GLN A 103 10.00 11.65 -0.61
C GLN A 103 9.83 13.13 -0.25
N VAL A 104 9.85 14.02 -1.24
CA VAL A 104 9.66 15.47 -1.02
C VAL A 104 8.28 15.74 -0.40
N LEU A 105 7.23 15.07 -0.87
CA LEU A 105 5.90 15.21 -0.27
C LEU A 105 5.82 14.53 1.12
N ILE A 106 6.41 13.35 1.28
CA ILE A 106 6.42 12.59 2.54
C ILE A 106 7.06 13.40 3.67
N ASP A 107 8.18 14.07 3.40
CA ASP A 107 8.86 14.94 4.38
C ASP A 107 7.98 16.12 4.81
N CYS A 108 7.04 16.53 3.96
CA CYS A 108 6.08 17.59 4.25
C CYS A 108 4.81 17.11 4.98
N LEU A 109 4.47 15.81 4.92
CA LEU A 109 3.21 15.28 5.47
C LEU A 109 2.99 15.60 6.97
N PRO A 110 4.00 15.55 7.87
CA PRO A 110 3.82 15.97 9.26
C PRO A 110 3.38 17.43 9.42
N SER A 111 3.70 18.27 8.42
CA SER A 111 3.32 19.68 8.37
C SER A 111 2.06 19.91 7.51
N ILE A 112 1.33 18.88 7.10
CA ILE A 112 0.08 19.03 6.34
C ILE A 112 -1.11 18.72 7.24
N SER A 113 -2.12 19.59 7.23
CA SER A 113 -3.37 19.31 7.95
C SER A 113 -4.03 18.04 7.42
N HIS A 114 -4.55 17.20 8.30
CA HIS A 114 -5.32 16.01 7.95
C HIS A 114 -6.67 16.02 8.69
N ASP A 115 -7.63 15.24 8.20
CA ASP A 115 -8.89 15.01 8.92
C ASP A 115 -8.82 13.78 9.82
N ARG A 116 -9.93 13.52 10.54
CA ARG A 116 -10.07 12.34 11.42
C ARG A 116 -10.28 11.04 10.66
N ASN A 117 -10.65 11.12 9.38
CA ASN A 117 -10.84 9.96 8.51
C ASN A 117 -9.53 9.53 7.84
N GLY A 118 -8.43 10.26 8.13
CA GLY A 118 -7.12 9.92 7.64
C GLY A 118 -6.81 10.43 6.24
N GLU A 119 -7.38 11.58 5.88
CA GLU A 119 -7.08 12.24 4.63
C GLU A 119 -6.19 13.47 4.86
N TYR A 120 -5.01 13.49 4.24
CA TYR A 120 -4.18 14.69 4.12
C TYR A 120 -4.86 15.70 3.19
N LYS A 121 -4.88 16.95 3.62
CA LYS A 121 -5.47 18.08 2.89
C LYS A 121 -4.40 18.81 2.09
N ILE A 122 -4.02 18.26 0.95
CA ILE A 122 -3.01 18.87 0.07
C ILE A 122 -3.63 20.10 -0.58
N ASN A 123 -3.07 21.27 -0.31
CA ASN A 123 -3.53 22.53 -0.90
C ASN A 123 -2.39 23.18 -1.67
N ILE A 124 -2.61 23.45 -2.96
CA ILE A 124 -1.65 24.13 -3.83
C ILE A 124 -2.30 25.41 -4.35
N ASN A 125 -1.62 26.56 -4.26
CA ASN A 125 -2.14 27.81 -4.83
C ASN A 125 -1.79 27.94 -6.34
N PRO A 126 -2.33 28.93 -7.06
CA PRO A 126 -2.00 29.16 -8.47
C PRO A 126 -0.52 29.43 -8.75
N ASP A 127 0.25 29.90 -7.76
CA ASP A 127 1.70 30.09 -7.86
C ASP A 127 2.49 28.79 -7.59
N LEU A 128 1.81 27.64 -7.53
CA LEU A 128 2.40 26.32 -7.26
C LEU A 128 3.08 26.19 -5.89
N MET A 129 2.63 26.97 -4.90
CA MET A 129 3.05 26.82 -3.51
C MET A 129 2.18 25.78 -2.80
N LEU A 130 2.79 24.70 -2.32
CA LEU A 130 2.17 23.75 -1.40
C LEU A 130 2.05 24.39 -0.02
N ILE A 131 0.82 24.45 0.50
CA ILE A 131 0.51 25.08 1.78
C ILE A 131 0.74 24.10 2.92
N LEU A 132 1.56 24.50 3.89
CA LEU A 132 1.87 23.75 5.09
C LEU A 132 1.30 24.44 6.34
N ASN A 133 1.23 23.70 7.45
CA ASN A 133 0.81 24.17 8.75
C ASN A 133 1.82 25.21 9.29
N GLY A 134 1.29 26.27 9.90
CA GLY A 134 2.09 27.39 10.38
C GLY A 134 1.97 28.64 9.51
N ARG A 135 2.27 29.81 10.08
CA ARG A 135 2.18 31.09 9.35
C ARG A 135 3.24 31.12 8.25
N ASN A 136 2.82 31.35 7.01
CA ASN A 136 3.67 31.44 5.82
C ASN A 136 4.55 30.20 5.56
N ASN A 137 4.23 29.04 6.13
CA ASN A 137 4.95 27.82 5.86
C ASN A 137 4.47 27.23 4.52
N ARG A 138 5.36 27.15 3.55
CA ARG A 138 5.05 26.71 2.18
C ARG A 138 6.27 26.03 1.56
N LEU A 139 6.01 25.04 0.71
CA LEU A 139 7.01 24.51 -0.22
C LEU A 139 6.74 25.09 -1.61
N ASP A 140 7.77 25.64 -2.24
CA ASP A 140 7.72 26.06 -3.65
C ASP A 140 7.83 24.83 -4.55
N CYS A 141 6.78 24.54 -5.32
CA CYS A 141 6.77 23.40 -6.23
C CYS A 141 7.03 23.80 -7.70
N SER A 142 7.52 25.01 -7.96
CA SER A 142 7.75 25.50 -9.32
C SER A 142 8.76 24.64 -10.11
N GLU A 143 9.76 24.05 -9.43
CA GLU A 143 10.70 23.11 -10.05
C GLU A 143 10.03 21.79 -10.49
N TYR A 144 8.89 21.44 -9.89
CA TYR A 144 8.10 20.24 -10.19
C TYR A 144 6.96 20.52 -11.19
N ALA A 145 6.84 21.76 -11.67
CA ALA A 145 5.81 22.17 -12.60
C ALA A 145 5.98 21.46 -13.95
N ASN A 146 5.02 20.59 -14.32
CA ASN A 146 5.06 19.76 -15.53
C ASN A 146 6.42 19.09 -15.74
N ALA A 147 7.05 18.63 -14.66
CA ALA A 147 8.41 18.12 -14.67
C ALA A 147 8.50 16.67 -15.22
N TRP A 148 7.97 16.45 -16.42
CA TRP A 148 7.90 15.15 -17.10
C TRP A 148 9.26 14.44 -17.19
N GLN A 149 10.34 15.22 -17.33
CA GLN A 149 11.72 14.73 -17.39
C GLN A 149 12.14 13.96 -16.13
N LEU A 150 11.53 14.23 -14.97
CA LEU A 150 11.81 13.50 -13.73
C LEU A 150 11.37 12.03 -13.83
N LEU A 151 10.36 11.73 -14.66
CA LEU A 151 9.84 10.38 -14.82
C LEU A 151 10.81 9.46 -15.59
N SER A 152 11.64 10.05 -16.45
CA SER A 152 12.63 9.32 -17.25
C SER A 152 13.93 9.04 -16.51
N SER A 153 14.23 9.80 -15.46
CA SER A 153 15.50 9.73 -14.74
C SER A 153 15.30 9.02 -13.41
N PRO A 154 15.63 7.72 -13.30
CA PRO A 154 15.62 7.07 -12.00
C PRO A 154 16.62 7.78 -11.06
N PRO A 155 16.34 7.87 -9.74
CA PRO A 155 17.34 8.24 -8.76
C PRO A 155 18.59 7.38 -8.93
N LYS A 156 19.78 7.98 -8.83
CA LYS A 156 21.10 7.32 -8.99
C LYS A 156 21.31 6.09 -8.10
N GLU A 157 20.46 5.88 -7.11
CA GLU A 157 20.59 4.86 -6.06
C GLU A 157 19.67 3.63 -6.23
N LEU A 158 19.00 3.43 -7.38
CA LEU A 158 18.14 2.26 -7.55
C LEU A 158 18.93 0.94 -7.41
N ARG A 159 18.90 0.40 -6.19
CA ARG A 159 19.07 -1.01 -5.85
C ARG A 159 17.96 -1.76 -6.57
N GLU A 160 18.30 -2.89 -7.17
CA GLU A 160 17.45 -3.84 -7.92
C GLU A 160 16.00 -3.41 -8.22
N LYS A 161 15.65 -3.27 -9.51
CA LYS A 161 14.29 -2.94 -9.96
C LYS A 161 13.28 -3.96 -9.40
N THR A 162 12.41 -3.53 -8.49
CA THR A 162 11.27 -4.33 -8.01
C THR A 162 9.98 -3.91 -8.71
N THR A 163 9.03 -4.83 -8.83
CA THR A 163 7.71 -4.52 -9.36
C THR A 163 6.84 -3.83 -8.31
N ALA A 164 5.76 -3.18 -8.74
CA ALA A 164 4.82 -2.58 -7.80
C ALA A 164 4.13 -3.66 -6.94
N GLU A 165 3.92 -4.85 -7.50
CA GLU A 165 3.45 -6.04 -6.79
C GLU A 165 4.42 -6.47 -5.68
N GLU A 166 5.72 -6.55 -5.96
CA GLU A 166 6.74 -6.91 -4.96
C GLU A 166 6.90 -5.84 -3.87
N SER A 167 6.81 -4.56 -4.25
CA SER A 167 6.80 -3.45 -3.31
C SER A 167 5.57 -3.51 -2.40
N TYR A 168 4.37 -3.74 -2.95
CA TYR A 168 3.15 -3.85 -2.17
C TYR A 168 3.12 -5.12 -1.29
N HIS A 169 3.73 -6.22 -1.75
CA HIS A 169 3.97 -7.41 -0.92
C HIS A 169 4.77 -7.06 0.34
N SER A 170 5.86 -6.29 0.16
CA SER A 170 6.70 -5.81 1.24
C SER A 170 5.95 -4.87 2.19
N VAL A 171 5.05 -4.02 1.66
CA VAL A 171 4.16 -3.15 2.47
C VAL A 171 3.26 -4.00 3.37
N LEU A 172 2.60 -5.03 2.82
CA LEU A 172 1.72 -5.89 3.60
C LEU A 172 2.48 -6.67 4.68
N GLN A 173 3.66 -7.19 4.36
CA GLN A 173 4.54 -7.83 5.35
C GLN A 173 4.95 -6.87 6.47
N GLY A 174 5.39 -5.66 6.13
CA GLY A 174 5.77 -4.63 7.09
C GLY A 174 4.63 -4.25 8.03
N ARG A 175 3.42 -4.04 7.49
CA ARG A 175 2.21 -3.79 8.28
C ARG A 175 1.91 -4.92 9.25
N LEU A 176 1.97 -6.17 8.78
CA LEU A 176 1.73 -7.35 9.62
C LEU A 176 2.79 -7.49 10.74
N LEU A 177 4.06 -7.21 10.47
CA LEU A 177 5.10 -7.19 11.50
C LEU A 177 4.81 -6.12 12.55
N GLU A 178 4.52 -4.89 12.14
CA GLU A 178 4.23 -3.81 13.09
C GLU A 178 2.95 -4.03 13.89
N ILE A 179 1.86 -4.54 13.28
CA ILE A 179 0.65 -4.93 14.02
C ILE A 179 1.00 -5.98 15.07
N GLY A 180 1.77 -7.01 14.71
CA GLY A 180 2.21 -8.05 15.63
C GLY A 180 2.97 -7.48 16.82
N ASN A 181 3.90 -6.56 16.55
CA ASN A 181 4.69 -5.87 17.56
C ASN A 181 3.83 -4.99 18.48
N ILE A 182 2.89 -4.23 17.93
CA ILE A 182 1.93 -3.41 18.71
C ILE A 182 1.12 -4.28 19.66
N ARG A 183 0.77 -5.50 19.23
CA ARG A 183 0.03 -6.48 20.05
C ARG A 183 0.91 -7.28 21.00
N GLY A 184 2.21 -7.02 21.06
CA GLY A 184 3.15 -7.68 21.97
C GLY A 184 3.56 -9.08 21.55
N PHE A 185 3.37 -9.46 20.29
CA PHE A 185 3.89 -10.72 19.77
C PHE A 185 5.37 -10.62 19.40
N ARG A 186 6.02 -11.78 19.33
CA ARG A 186 7.32 -11.94 18.70
C ARG A 186 7.11 -12.26 17.23
N THR A 187 7.64 -11.43 16.34
CA THR A 187 7.38 -11.47 14.91
C THR A 187 8.61 -11.93 14.13
N PHE A 188 8.38 -12.65 13.03
CA PHE A 188 9.41 -13.14 12.11
C PHE A 188 8.93 -12.96 10.65
N SER A 189 9.87 -12.66 9.75
CA SER A 189 9.69 -12.72 8.29
C SER A 189 10.99 -13.19 7.62
N PRO A 190 10.93 -14.04 6.57
CA PRO A 190 12.12 -14.47 5.84
C PRO A 190 12.75 -13.37 4.97
N ASN A 191 11.96 -12.37 4.55
CA ASN A 191 12.35 -11.38 3.55
C ASN A 191 13.11 -10.18 4.15
N LYS A 192 14.24 -10.48 4.80
CA LYS A 192 15.02 -9.54 5.63
C LYS A 192 15.42 -8.22 4.95
N SER A 193 15.77 -8.26 3.67
CA SER A 193 16.28 -7.11 2.92
C SER A 193 15.19 -6.23 2.28
N LYS A 194 13.96 -6.74 2.16
CA LYS A 194 12.82 -5.96 1.66
C LYS A 194 12.55 -4.80 2.62
N ARG A 195 11.98 -3.70 2.12
CA ARG A 195 11.81 -2.47 2.91
C ARG A 195 10.34 -2.10 3.05
N PHE A 196 10.02 -1.53 4.19
CA PHE A 196 8.76 -0.87 4.49
C PHE A 196 9.03 0.41 5.29
N ASN A 197 8.45 1.53 4.88
CA ASN A 197 8.65 2.87 5.43
C ASN A 197 10.13 3.21 5.65
N GLY A 198 10.95 2.92 4.64
CA GLY A 198 12.39 3.18 4.65
C GLY A 198 13.22 2.23 5.53
N LYS A 199 12.63 1.26 6.21
CA LYS A 199 13.33 0.30 7.06
C LYS A 199 13.32 -1.11 6.45
N PRO A 200 14.45 -1.85 6.48
CA PRO A 200 14.45 -3.29 6.23
C PRO A 200 13.43 -4.02 7.10
N LEU A 201 12.77 -5.06 6.57
CA LEU A 201 11.85 -5.90 7.36
C LEU A 201 12.57 -6.60 8.53
N ALA A 202 13.87 -6.86 8.39
CA ALA A 202 14.70 -7.36 9.49
C ALA A 202 14.71 -6.44 10.71
N ASP A 203 14.66 -5.12 10.50
CA ASP A 203 14.65 -4.13 11.58
C ASP A 203 13.26 -4.00 12.23
N LEU A 204 12.21 -4.51 11.57
CA LEU A 204 10.84 -4.53 12.06
C LEU A 204 10.52 -5.85 12.78
N ALA A 205 11.04 -6.97 12.29
CA ALA A 205 10.86 -8.27 12.92
C ALA A 205 11.59 -8.31 14.28
N THR A 206 10.95 -8.88 15.29
CA THR A 206 11.58 -9.01 16.62
C THR A 206 12.44 -10.28 16.76
N LEU A 207 12.32 -11.22 15.82
CA LEU A 207 13.06 -12.47 15.80
C LEU A 207 13.97 -12.51 14.57
N ASP A 208 15.27 -12.66 14.79
CA ASP A 208 16.26 -12.80 13.71
C ASP A 208 16.15 -14.14 12.98
N THR A 209 15.70 -15.18 13.67
CA THR A 209 15.59 -16.55 13.16
C THR A 209 14.23 -17.13 13.50
N CYS A 210 13.66 -17.89 12.55
CA CYS A 210 12.42 -18.63 12.79
C CYS A 210 12.65 -19.72 13.85
N PRO A 211 11.94 -19.70 15.00
CA PRO A 211 12.07 -20.75 16.00
C PRO A 211 11.66 -22.13 15.44
N PRO A 212 12.41 -23.20 15.73
CA PRO A 212 11.96 -24.56 15.41
C PRO A 212 10.74 -24.93 16.25
N LEU A 213 9.81 -25.67 15.66
CA LEU A 213 8.60 -26.15 16.33
C LEU A 213 8.53 -27.67 16.20
N GLN A 214 8.17 -28.36 17.29
CA GLN A 214 8.24 -29.83 17.40
C GLN A 214 7.43 -30.58 16.32
N PHE A 215 6.22 -30.11 16.04
CA PHE A 215 5.26 -30.70 15.11
C PHE A 215 5.18 -29.91 13.79
N SER A 216 6.27 -29.32 13.34
CA SER A 216 6.30 -28.51 12.12
C SER A 216 7.53 -28.82 11.29
N ASN A 217 7.40 -28.74 9.96
CA ASN A 217 8.54 -28.78 9.06
C ASN A 217 9.18 -27.40 9.05
N HIS A 218 10.35 -27.29 9.71
CA HIS A 218 11.05 -26.00 9.84
C HIS A 218 11.41 -25.35 8.51
N ASP A 219 11.69 -26.15 7.47
CA ASP A 219 12.03 -25.61 6.14
C ASP A 219 10.84 -24.95 5.45
N LEU A 220 9.62 -25.43 5.69
CA LEU A 220 8.40 -24.78 5.21
C LEU A 220 8.00 -23.62 6.13
N LEU A 221 8.08 -23.82 7.44
CA LEU A 221 7.74 -22.81 8.44
C LEU A 221 8.53 -21.52 8.23
N ARG A 222 9.86 -21.63 8.04
CA ARG A 222 10.73 -20.46 7.86
C ARG A 222 10.52 -19.71 6.55
N GLN A 223 9.69 -20.23 5.63
CA GLN A 223 9.34 -19.59 4.37
C GLN A 223 7.98 -18.88 4.41
N ILE A 224 7.23 -18.98 5.51
CA ILE A 224 5.96 -18.24 5.67
C ILE A 224 6.25 -16.75 5.76
N ASP A 225 5.52 -15.94 5.00
CA ASP A 225 5.78 -14.51 4.83
C ASP A 225 5.87 -13.74 6.15
N VAL A 226 4.93 -13.98 7.07
CA VAL A 226 4.97 -13.41 8.42
C VAL A 226 4.46 -14.44 9.45
N LEU A 227 5.20 -14.57 10.55
CA LEU A 227 4.84 -15.40 11.69
C LEU A 227 4.79 -14.57 12.97
N TRP A 228 3.76 -14.80 13.79
CA TRP A 228 3.64 -14.25 15.13
C TRP A 228 3.68 -15.37 16.16
N PHE A 229 4.49 -15.18 17.19
CA PHE A 229 4.67 -16.08 18.30
C PHE A 229 4.35 -15.40 19.62
N ARG A 230 3.82 -16.17 20.56
CA ARG A 230 3.83 -15.81 21.98
C ARG A 230 5.05 -16.44 22.63
N GLU A 231 5.81 -15.62 23.35
CA GLU A 231 6.90 -16.09 24.19
C GLU A 231 6.34 -16.67 25.50
N LYS A 232 6.75 -17.89 25.85
CA LYS A 232 6.39 -18.55 27.11
C LYS A 232 7.60 -19.26 27.71
N GLY A 233 8.28 -18.57 28.62
CA GLY A 233 9.58 -19.03 29.12
C GLY A 233 10.60 -19.05 27.99
N GLN A 234 11.26 -20.19 27.77
CA GLN A 234 12.23 -20.36 26.68
C GLN A 234 11.59 -20.84 25.36
N ASN A 235 10.26 -21.00 25.31
CA ASN A 235 9.55 -21.55 24.16
C ASN A 235 8.78 -20.47 23.41
N PHE A 236 8.60 -20.68 22.10
CA PHE A 236 7.76 -19.88 21.22
C PHE A 236 6.53 -20.68 20.80
N ILE A 237 5.35 -20.12 21.03
CA ILE A 237 4.07 -20.74 20.65
C ILE A 237 3.54 -19.97 19.43
N PRO A 238 3.31 -20.61 18.27
CA PRO A 238 2.78 -19.93 17.09
C PRO A 238 1.35 -19.46 17.35
N GLU A 239 1.03 -18.20 17.04
CA GLU A 239 -0.28 -17.58 17.27
C GLU A 239 -0.98 -17.23 15.96
N CYS A 240 -0.24 -16.64 15.02
CA CYS A 240 -0.73 -16.29 13.70
C CYS A 240 0.34 -16.56 12.64
N ALA A 241 -0.10 -17.00 11.47
CA ALA A 241 0.74 -17.18 10.30
C ALA A 241 0.04 -16.56 9.10
N PHE A 242 0.78 -15.80 8.29
CA PHE A 242 0.24 -15.03 7.18
C PHE A 242 1.00 -15.34 5.90
N GLU A 243 0.25 -15.56 4.83
CA GLU A 243 0.76 -15.64 3.45
C GLU A 243 0.13 -14.53 2.63
N VAL A 244 0.95 -13.77 1.91
CA VAL A 244 0.50 -12.66 1.08
C VAL A 244 0.55 -13.09 -0.39
N GLU A 245 -0.62 -13.24 -1.00
CA GLU A 245 -0.79 -13.77 -2.35
C GLU A 245 -1.31 -12.68 -3.29
N LEU A 246 -0.39 -11.85 -3.80
CA LEU A 246 -0.68 -10.80 -4.80
C LEU A 246 -0.53 -11.28 -6.25
N SER A 247 0.25 -12.33 -6.47
CA SER A 247 0.59 -12.79 -7.82
C SER A 247 -0.45 -13.76 -8.40
N THR A 248 -0.56 -13.76 -9.73
CA THR A 248 -1.42 -14.69 -10.48
C THR A 248 -0.84 -16.10 -10.58
N GLY A 249 0.39 -16.34 -10.09
CA GLY A 249 1.09 -17.64 -10.12
C GLY A 249 0.54 -18.69 -9.14
N THR A 250 1.27 -19.78 -8.93
CA THR A 250 0.84 -20.86 -8.02
C THR A 250 0.80 -20.39 -6.57
N TRP A 251 -0.36 -20.53 -5.92
CA TRP A 251 -0.55 -20.22 -4.49
C TRP A 251 0.05 -21.32 -3.61
N SER A 252 1.37 -21.32 -3.53
CA SER A 252 2.13 -22.27 -2.71
C SER A 252 2.08 -21.94 -1.22
N GLY A 253 1.67 -20.72 -0.84
CA GLY A 253 1.62 -20.27 0.55
C GLY A 253 0.67 -21.11 1.41
N VAL A 254 -0.47 -21.53 0.86
CA VAL A 254 -1.44 -22.37 1.59
C VAL A 254 -0.80 -23.68 2.08
N GLY A 255 0.04 -24.30 1.25
CA GLY A 255 0.78 -25.51 1.62
C GLY A 255 1.82 -25.27 2.71
N ARG A 256 2.47 -24.08 2.73
CA ARG A 256 3.39 -23.71 3.82
C ARG A 256 2.64 -23.57 5.14
N LEU A 257 1.51 -22.87 5.15
CA LEU A 257 0.66 -22.71 6.34
C LEU A 257 0.18 -24.06 6.92
N ALA A 258 -0.02 -25.08 6.07
CA ALA A 258 -0.44 -26.40 6.51
C ALA A 258 0.52 -27.05 7.51
N THR A 259 1.79 -26.62 7.56
CA THR A 259 2.77 -27.09 8.55
C THR A 259 2.45 -26.69 9.99
N LEU A 260 1.44 -25.84 10.20
CA LEU A 260 0.96 -25.40 11.51
C LEU A 260 -0.41 -26.00 11.90
N LEU A 261 -0.95 -26.96 11.14
CA LEU A 261 -2.27 -27.55 11.42
C LEU A 261 -2.34 -28.24 12.79
N ASP A 262 -1.25 -28.87 13.24
CA ASP A 262 -1.19 -29.51 14.57
C ASP A 262 -1.19 -28.51 15.74
N TYR A 263 -0.97 -27.21 15.48
CA TYR A 263 -1.05 -26.15 16.48
C TYR A 263 -2.46 -25.55 16.47
N ALA A 264 -3.36 -26.11 17.28
CA ALA A 264 -4.77 -25.71 17.30
C ALA A 264 -5.01 -24.21 17.58
N ASN A 265 -4.10 -23.55 18.28
CA ASN A 265 -4.18 -22.12 18.60
C ASN A 265 -3.68 -21.21 17.46
N ALA A 266 -2.91 -21.74 16.51
CA ALA A 266 -2.37 -20.98 15.39
C ALA A 266 -3.48 -20.67 14.37
N ARG A 267 -3.64 -19.37 14.09
CA ARG A 267 -4.58 -18.86 13.08
C ARG A 267 -3.85 -18.69 11.74
N LEU A 268 -4.40 -19.27 10.68
CA LEU A 268 -3.77 -19.28 9.36
C LEU A 268 -4.49 -18.28 8.45
N TYR A 269 -3.77 -17.29 7.94
CA TYR A 269 -4.32 -16.21 7.14
C TYR A 269 -3.73 -16.20 5.74
N VAL A 270 -4.59 -16.09 4.74
CA VAL A 270 -4.22 -15.84 3.35
C VAL A 270 -4.69 -14.44 2.98
N ILE A 271 -3.74 -13.56 2.70
CA ILE A 271 -3.97 -12.16 2.38
C ILE A 271 -3.98 -12.02 0.86
N SER A 272 -5.14 -11.74 0.27
CA SER A 272 -5.28 -11.59 -1.18
C SER A 272 -6.59 -10.87 -1.54
N ASP A 273 -6.65 -10.31 -2.75
CA ASP A 273 -7.89 -9.77 -3.31
C ASP A 273 -8.57 -10.73 -4.31
N ASP A 274 -7.97 -11.90 -4.60
CA ASP A 274 -8.54 -12.93 -5.49
C ASP A 274 -9.26 -14.03 -4.69
N ALA A 275 -10.47 -13.70 -4.23
CA ALA A 275 -11.30 -14.62 -3.45
C ALA A 275 -11.68 -15.89 -4.24
N GLN A 276 -11.88 -15.79 -5.56
CA GLN A 276 -12.24 -16.95 -6.39
C GLN A 276 -11.10 -17.96 -6.45
N LYS A 277 -9.86 -17.47 -6.59
CA LYS A 277 -8.68 -18.31 -6.56
C LYS A 277 -8.43 -18.88 -5.16
N TYR A 278 -8.65 -18.10 -4.10
CA TYR A 278 -8.64 -18.62 -2.74
C TYR A 278 -9.58 -19.82 -2.58
N ASP A 279 -10.86 -19.67 -2.97
CA ASP A 279 -11.86 -20.72 -2.83
C ASP A 279 -11.47 -21.99 -3.59
N LYS A 280 -10.90 -21.84 -4.80
CA LYS A 280 -10.41 -22.95 -5.60
C LYS A 280 -9.24 -23.68 -4.93
N VAL A 281 -8.26 -22.95 -4.41
CA VAL A 281 -7.07 -23.54 -3.76
C VAL A 281 -7.47 -24.21 -2.46
N ILE A 282 -8.22 -23.52 -1.61
CA ILE A 282 -8.58 -24.03 -0.29
C ILE A 282 -9.53 -25.23 -0.37
N GLY A 283 -10.35 -25.32 -1.42
CA GLY A 283 -11.17 -26.51 -1.70
C GLY A 283 -10.38 -27.80 -1.85
N THR A 284 -9.07 -27.73 -2.15
CA THR A 284 -8.17 -28.91 -2.16
C THR A 284 -7.69 -29.34 -0.76
N PHE A 285 -7.94 -28.52 0.26
CA PHE A 285 -7.63 -28.75 1.67
C PHE A 285 -8.91 -28.88 2.51
N SER A 286 -9.91 -29.62 2.01
CA SER A 286 -11.29 -29.67 2.53
C SER A 286 -11.40 -29.97 4.03
N ASP A 287 -10.51 -30.80 4.57
CA ASP A 287 -10.55 -31.24 5.97
C ASP A 287 -10.18 -30.12 6.95
N TYR A 288 -9.56 -29.05 6.45
CA TYR A 288 -9.03 -27.95 7.26
C TYR A 288 -9.57 -26.58 6.87
N LEU A 289 -10.64 -26.50 6.07
CA LEU A 289 -11.22 -25.22 5.60
C LEU A 289 -11.44 -24.22 6.73
N SER A 290 -11.92 -24.68 7.88
CA SER A 290 -12.22 -23.85 9.05
C SER A 290 -10.97 -23.24 9.72
N ARG A 291 -9.77 -23.75 9.41
CA ARG A 291 -8.49 -23.27 9.96
C ARG A 291 -7.95 -22.06 9.22
N TYR A 292 -8.32 -21.87 7.95
CA TYR A 292 -7.81 -20.81 7.10
C TYR A 292 -8.78 -19.64 7.03
N LYS A 293 -8.23 -18.43 6.95
CA LYS A 293 -8.98 -17.19 6.84
C LYS A 293 -8.47 -16.38 5.66
N HIS A 294 -9.34 -16.15 4.69
CA HIS A 294 -9.09 -15.20 3.62
C HIS A 294 -9.30 -13.77 4.11
N VAL A 295 -8.36 -12.88 3.82
CA VAL A 295 -8.44 -11.46 4.20
C VAL A 295 -8.04 -10.59 2.99
N PRO A 296 -8.95 -9.74 2.49
CA PRO A 296 -8.61 -8.72 1.50
C PRO A 296 -7.46 -7.82 1.92
N THR A 297 -6.61 -7.43 0.96
CA THR A 297 -5.38 -6.69 1.25
C THR A 297 -5.67 -5.35 1.93
N TYR A 298 -6.74 -4.67 1.51
CA TYR A 298 -7.13 -3.36 2.06
C TYR A 298 -7.44 -3.40 3.56
N LEU A 299 -7.96 -4.52 4.08
CA LEU A 299 -8.25 -4.65 5.52
C LEU A 299 -6.98 -4.67 6.37
N ILE A 300 -5.85 -5.08 5.80
CA ILE A 300 -4.54 -4.99 6.50
C ILE A 300 -4.11 -3.54 6.62
N GLY A 301 -4.32 -2.73 5.57
CA GLY A 301 -4.10 -1.29 5.62
C GLY A 301 -4.96 -0.60 6.68
N ASP A 302 -6.27 -0.87 6.67
CA ASP A 302 -7.21 -0.31 7.64
C ASP A 302 -6.88 -0.72 9.09
N LEU A 303 -6.56 -2.01 9.30
CA LEU A 303 -6.18 -2.52 10.62
C LEU A 303 -4.89 -1.88 11.13
N TYR A 304 -3.87 -1.82 10.29
CA TYR A 304 -2.59 -1.22 10.65
C TYR A 304 -2.75 0.23 11.08
N ALA A 305 -3.56 1.00 10.34
CA ALA A 305 -3.84 2.38 10.67
C ALA A 305 -4.60 2.55 11.98
N ALA A 306 -5.60 1.70 12.22
CA ALA A 306 -6.35 1.70 13.47
C ALA A 306 -5.46 1.35 14.68
N GLU A 307 -4.59 0.35 14.54
CA GLU A 307 -3.64 -0.05 15.59
C GLU A 307 -2.64 1.06 15.90
N ARG A 308 -2.12 1.73 14.87
CA ARG A 308 -1.25 2.90 15.04
C ARG A 308 -1.94 4.05 15.74
N GLY A 309 -3.13 4.43 15.27
CA GLY A 309 -3.91 5.51 15.88
C GLY A 309 -4.25 5.20 17.34
N LEU A 310 -4.61 3.95 17.66
CA LEU A 310 -4.87 3.54 19.04
C LEU A 310 -3.60 3.60 19.90
N ARG A 311 -2.44 3.18 19.37
CA ARG A 311 -1.16 3.29 20.08
C ARG A 311 -0.79 4.75 20.37
N GLU A 312 -0.96 5.63 19.39
CA GLU A 312 -0.70 7.07 19.52
C GLU A 312 -1.62 7.70 20.58
N LEU A 313 -2.93 7.41 20.52
CA LEU A 313 -3.90 7.87 21.53
C LEU A 313 -3.56 7.37 22.93
N ARG A 314 -3.16 6.11 23.09
CA ARG A 314 -2.71 5.56 24.38
C ARG A 314 -1.51 6.32 24.92
N ALA A 315 -0.51 6.58 24.07
CA ALA A 315 0.67 7.34 24.45
C ALA A 315 0.34 8.77 24.89
N GLU A 316 -0.59 9.46 24.20
CA GLU A 316 -1.03 10.81 24.56
C GLU A 316 -1.64 10.92 25.95
N ILE A 317 -2.31 9.86 26.41
CA ILE A 317 -2.94 9.79 27.74
C ILE A 317 -2.13 8.99 28.77
N GLY A 318 -0.94 8.50 28.40
CA GLY A 318 -0.06 7.73 29.28
C GLY A 318 -0.54 6.30 29.61
N LEU A 319 -1.23 5.63 28.67
CA LEU A 319 -1.65 4.22 28.77
C LEU A 319 -0.75 3.24 28.02
#